data_AF-A0A7M3Z6E2-F1
#
_entry.id   AF-A0A7M3Z6E2-F1
#
_cell.length_a   1.000
_cell.length_b   1.000
_cell.length_c   1.000
_cell.angle_alpha   90.00
_cell.angle_beta   90.00
_cell.angle_gamma   90.00
#
_symmetry.space_group_name_H-M   'P 1'
#
loop_
_entity.id
_entity.type
_entity.pdbx_description
1 polymer ?
#
loop_
_entity_poly.entity_id
_entity_poly.type
_entity_poly.pdbx_seq_one_letter_code
_entity_poly.pdbx_strand_id
1 'polypeptide(L)'
;MSDDAKLSARRLRLKLALEELREMKGFGTELVTLIIPPDRQISDARGMLQNEHGQAANIKSKGTRKNVQGAIESAISTLSRFKTPGENGLAIFVGSIIIGNNKSRMVNIVVDDPPQSLVSFRYRCDSRFELTQLEEMLVDKKSYA
;
A
#
# COMPACT_ATOMS: atom_id res chain seq x y z
N MET A 1 -12.98 24.61 -12.92
CA MET A 1 -14.33 24.04 -12.66
C MET A 1 -14.35 22.50 -12.76
N SER A 2 -14.08 21.89 -13.93
CA SER A 2 -14.06 20.41 -14.05
C SER A 2 -12.91 19.75 -13.28
N ASP A 3 -11.72 20.32 -13.33
CA ASP A 3 -10.53 19.73 -12.69
C ASP A 3 -10.52 19.92 -11.17
N ASP A 4 -11.10 21.01 -10.65
CA ASP A 4 -11.29 21.22 -9.21
C ASP A 4 -12.23 20.17 -8.59
N ALA A 5 -13.30 19.82 -9.32
CA ALA A 5 -14.24 18.79 -8.89
C ALA A 5 -13.57 17.40 -8.87
N LYS A 6 -12.77 17.07 -9.90
CA LYS A 6 -11.99 15.82 -9.94
C LYS A 6 -10.97 15.74 -8.81
N LEU A 7 -10.24 16.83 -8.56
CA LEU A 7 -9.25 16.90 -7.49
C LEU A 7 -9.90 16.72 -6.11
N SER A 8 -11.05 17.37 -5.90
CA SER A 8 -11.83 17.23 -4.66
C SER A 8 -12.30 15.79 -4.45
N ALA A 9 -12.78 15.12 -5.52
CA ALA A 9 -13.18 13.73 -5.46
C ALA A 9 -12.00 12.78 -5.18
N ARG A 10 -10.81 13.03 -5.77
CA ARG A 10 -9.57 12.28 -5.48
C ARG A 10 -9.16 12.42 -4.02
N ARG A 11 -9.18 13.65 -3.48
CA ARG A 11 -8.87 13.91 -2.06
C ARG A 11 -9.84 13.19 -1.12
N LEU A 12 -11.14 13.21 -1.44
CA LEU A 12 -12.15 12.52 -0.64
C LEU A 12 -11.94 11.00 -0.64
N ARG A 13 -11.72 10.40 -1.82
CA ARG A 13 -11.41 8.96 -1.94
C ARG A 13 -10.18 8.58 -1.13
N LEU A 14 -9.10 9.38 -1.25
CA LEU A 14 -7.87 9.14 -0.51
C LEU A 14 -8.10 9.24 1.01
N LYS A 15 -8.84 10.26 1.47
CA LYS A 15 -9.14 10.44 2.89
C LYS A 15 -9.86 9.23 3.48
N LEU A 16 -10.91 8.74 2.81
CA LEU A 16 -11.67 7.58 3.26
C LEU A 16 -10.80 6.32 3.29
N ALA A 17 -9.96 6.10 2.27
CA ALA A 17 -9.04 4.97 2.23
C ALA A 17 -8.02 5.03 3.38
N LEU A 18 -7.46 6.21 3.68
CA LEU A 18 -6.50 6.38 4.78
C LEU A 18 -7.13 6.19 6.16
N GLU A 19 -8.37 6.64 6.35
CA GLU A 19 -9.12 6.38 7.58
C GLU A 19 -9.30 4.87 7.80
N GLU A 20 -9.70 4.12 6.77
CA GLU A 20 -9.84 2.67 6.85
C GLU A 20 -8.49 1.98 7.12
N LEU A 21 -7.45 2.33 6.35
CA LEU A 21 -6.12 1.72 6.45
C LEU A 21 -5.45 1.97 7.82
N ARG A 22 -5.72 3.12 8.45
CA ARG A 22 -5.13 3.48 9.75
C ARG A 22 -5.66 2.63 10.91
N GLU A 23 -6.91 2.18 10.81
CA GLU A 23 -7.55 1.32 11.81
C GLU A 23 -7.11 -0.14 11.69
N MET A 24 -6.61 -0.55 10.51
CA MET A 24 -6.16 -1.91 10.26
C MET A 24 -4.89 -2.25 11.03
N LYS A 25 -4.92 -3.41 11.71
CA LYS A 25 -3.77 -3.97 12.42
C LYS A 25 -3.63 -5.46 12.10
N GLY A 26 -2.40 -5.90 11.87
CA GLY A 26 -2.04 -7.31 11.74
C GLY A 26 -1.66 -7.93 13.09
N PHE A 27 -1.63 -9.26 13.16
CA PHE A 27 -1.13 -10.00 14.33
C PHE A 27 0.40 -9.93 14.49
N GLY A 28 1.11 -9.50 13.45
CA GLY A 28 2.57 -9.43 13.39
C GLY A 28 3.01 -8.69 12.12
N THR A 29 4.10 -9.13 11.49
CA THR A 29 4.64 -8.50 10.27
C THR A 29 3.94 -9.07 9.04
N GLU A 30 2.73 -8.58 8.72
CA GLU A 30 1.85 -9.22 7.72
C GLU A 30 1.13 -8.21 6.83
N LEU A 31 1.39 -6.92 7.03
CA LEU A 31 0.81 -5.84 6.26
C LEU A 31 1.89 -5.25 5.35
N VAL A 32 1.74 -5.48 4.05
CA VAL A 32 2.59 -4.97 2.99
C VAL A 32 2.02 -3.64 2.50
N THR A 33 2.83 -2.59 2.59
CA THR A 33 2.67 -1.33 1.86
C THR A 33 3.64 -1.33 0.70
N LEU A 34 3.12 -1.04 -0.49
CA LEU A 34 3.90 -0.79 -1.69
C LEU A 34 3.45 0.54 -2.31
N ILE A 35 4.38 1.46 -2.53
CA ILE A 35 4.15 2.74 -3.21
C ILE A 35 5.06 2.79 -4.43
N ILE A 36 4.46 3.07 -5.59
CA ILE A 36 5.14 3.10 -6.88
C ILE A 36 4.92 4.48 -7.51
N PRO A 37 5.97 5.31 -7.62
CA PRO A 37 5.89 6.59 -8.32
C PRO A 37 5.73 6.38 -9.84
N PRO A 38 5.26 7.40 -10.58
CA PRO A 38 4.96 7.28 -12.02
C PRO A 38 6.17 6.91 -12.89
N ASP A 39 7.36 7.29 -12.45
CA ASP A 39 8.63 7.07 -13.15
C ASP A 39 9.16 5.65 -13.01
N ARG A 40 8.54 4.82 -12.14
CA ARG A 40 8.99 3.45 -11.89
C ARG A 40 8.10 2.41 -12.57
N GLN A 41 8.73 1.44 -13.24
CA GLN A 41 8.00 0.39 -13.93
C GLN A 41 7.42 -0.65 -12.95
N ILE A 42 6.24 -1.16 -13.30
CA ILE A 42 5.57 -2.24 -12.54
C ILE A 42 6.44 -3.51 -12.51
N SER A 43 7.17 -3.80 -13.59
CA SER A 43 8.10 -4.94 -13.67
C SER A 43 9.17 -4.89 -12.59
N ASP A 44 9.72 -3.71 -12.32
CA ASP A 44 10.82 -3.53 -11.37
C ASP A 44 10.31 -3.70 -9.93
N ALA A 45 9.13 -3.15 -9.64
CA ALA A 45 8.46 -3.35 -8.36
C ALA A 45 8.13 -4.84 -8.14
N ARG A 46 7.66 -5.54 -9.18
CA ARG A 46 7.38 -6.99 -9.12
C ARG A 46 8.64 -7.81 -8.89
N GLY A 47 9.74 -7.50 -9.59
CA GLY A 47 11.02 -8.18 -9.40
C GLY A 47 11.56 -8.02 -7.98
N MET A 48 11.43 -6.81 -7.40
CA MET A 48 11.78 -6.60 -6.00
C MET A 48 10.91 -7.43 -5.05
N LEU A 49 9.58 -7.45 -5.23
CA LEU A 49 8.70 -8.28 -4.39
C LEU A 49 9.05 -9.78 -4.48
N GLN A 50 9.43 -10.27 -5.66
CA GLN A 50 9.89 -11.66 -5.82
C GLN A 50 11.18 -11.92 -5.02
N ASN A 51 12.11 -10.97 -5.00
CA ASN A 51 13.31 -11.07 -4.17
C ASN A 51 12.98 -11.04 -2.67
N GLU A 52 12.07 -10.16 -2.23
CA GLU A 52 11.60 -10.11 -0.84
C GLU A 52 10.90 -11.41 -0.42
N HIS A 53 10.11 -12.02 -1.32
CA HIS A 53 9.49 -13.32 -1.08
C HIS A 53 10.54 -14.43 -0.86
N GLY A 54 11.60 -14.43 -1.67
CA GLY A 54 12.73 -15.35 -1.53
C GLY A 54 13.49 -15.14 -0.22
N GLN A 55 13.74 -13.88 0.17
CA GLN A 55 14.39 -13.56 1.44
C GLN A 55 13.54 -13.97 2.65
N ALA A 56 12.23 -13.79 2.57
CA ALA A 56 11.30 -14.20 3.63
C ALA A 56 11.35 -15.71 3.92
N ALA A 57 11.81 -16.54 2.98
CA ALA A 57 12.00 -17.98 3.20
C ALA A 57 13.00 -18.29 4.33
N ASN A 58 13.90 -17.37 4.65
CA ASN A 58 14.90 -17.54 5.71
C ASN A 58 14.40 -17.17 7.12
N ILE A 59 13.16 -16.67 7.25
CA ILE A 59 12.56 -16.36 8.55
C ILE A 59 12.44 -17.67 9.37
N LYS A 60 13.00 -17.67 10.58
CA LYS A 60 13.05 -18.86 11.47
C LYS A 60 11.65 -19.33 11.91
N SER A 61 10.80 -18.40 12.33
CA SER A 61 9.42 -18.69 12.75
C SER A 61 8.58 -19.17 11.57
N LYS A 62 8.10 -20.42 11.63
CA LYS A 62 7.27 -21.01 10.55
C LYS A 62 6.00 -20.21 10.28
N GLY A 63 5.32 -19.73 11.34
CA GLY A 63 4.11 -18.92 11.21
C GLY A 63 4.40 -17.59 10.53
N THR A 64 5.37 -16.84 11.06
CA THR A 64 5.78 -15.54 10.50
C THR A 64 6.25 -15.67 9.06
N ARG A 65 7.06 -16.69 8.74
CA ARG A 65 7.51 -16.96 7.38
C ARG A 65 6.34 -17.14 6.42
N LYS A 66 5.38 -18.01 6.75
CA LYS A 66 4.19 -18.27 5.93
C LYS A 66 3.39 -16.99 5.71
N ASN A 67 3.21 -16.19 6.76
CA ASN A 67 2.37 -15.01 6.70
C ASN A 67 3.02 -13.88 5.88
N VAL A 68 4.33 -13.63 6.05
CA VAL A 68 5.08 -12.67 5.23
C VAL A 68 5.07 -13.09 3.76
N GLN A 69 5.39 -14.35 3.45
CA GLN A 69 5.39 -14.85 2.07
C GLN A 69 4.00 -14.73 1.42
N GLY A 70 2.93 -15.12 2.13
CA GLY A 70 1.57 -15.01 1.64
C GLY A 70 1.11 -13.56 1.39
N ALA A 71 1.54 -12.61 2.23
CA ALA A 71 1.26 -11.19 2.02
C ALA A 71 1.98 -10.65 0.77
N ILE A 72 3.26 -11.02 0.57
CA ILE A 72 4.03 -10.63 -0.61
C ILE A 72 3.44 -11.26 -1.88
N GLU A 73 3.06 -12.54 -1.87
CA GLU A 73 2.38 -13.19 -2.99
C GLU A 73 1.07 -12.48 -3.36
N SER A 74 0.29 -12.09 -2.36
CA SER A 74 -0.95 -11.34 -2.55
C SER A 74 -0.67 -9.95 -3.14
N ALA A 75 0.41 -9.27 -2.72
CA ALA A 75 0.85 -8.01 -3.30
C ALA A 75 1.28 -8.17 -4.77
N ILE A 76 2.03 -9.22 -5.11
CA ILE A 76 2.42 -9.55 -6.50
C ILE A 76 1.19 -9.80 -7.37
N SER A 77 0.24 -10.59 -6.88
CA SER A 77 -1.03 -10.89 -7.58
C SER A 77 -1.84 -9.62 -7.85
N THR A 78 -1.88 -8.71 -6.89
CA THR A 78 -2.53 -7.40 -7.03
C THR A 78 -1.83 -6.54 -8.06
N LEU A 79 -0.51 -6.40 -7.93
CA LEU A 79 0.33 -5.60 -8.81
C LEU A 79 0.25 -6.07 -10.27
N SER A 80 0.09 -7.38 -10.49
CA SER A 80 0.00 -7.98 -11.83
C SER A 80 -1.26 -7.57 -12.62
N ARG A 81 -2.25 -6.95 -11.98
CA ARG A 81 -3.44 -6.39 -12.64
C ARG A 81 -3.15 -5.06 -13.35
N PHE A 82 -2.02 -4.43 -13.04
CA PHE A 82 -1.65 -3.11 -13.55
C PHE A 82 -0.53 -3.23 -14.60
N LYS A 83 -0.68 -2.50 -15.71
CA LYS A 83 0.37 -2.39 -16.74
C LYS A 83 1.37 -1.28 -16.44
N THR A 84 0.90 -0.19 -15.84
CA THR A 84 1.68 0.99 -15.47
C THR A 84 1.23 1.50 -14.11
N PRO A 85 2.06 2.29 -13.39
CA PRO A 85 1.65 2.92 -12.14
C PRO A 85 0.66 4.09 -12.34
N GLY A 86 0.39 4.51 -13.57
CA GLY A 86 -0.45 5.69 -13.87
C GLY A 86 0.29 7.02 -13.69
N GLU A 87 -0.39 8.14 -13.98
CA GLU A 87 0.22 9.49 -14.01
C GLU A 87 0.64 10.00 -12.63
N ASN A 88 -0.10 9.62 -11.58
CA ASN A 88 0.16 10.05 -10.20
C ASN A 88 0.76 8.92 -9.34
N GLY A 89 1.02 7.76 -9.94
CA GLY A 89 1.54 6.59 -9.27
C GLY A 89 0.45 5.68 -8.67
N LEU A 90 0.91 4.60 -8.04
CA LEU A 90 0.07 3.51 -7.53
C LEU A 90 0.51 3.15 -6.11
N ALA A 91 -0.44 3.03 -5.19
CA ALA A 91 -0.18 2.46 -3.87
C ALA A 91 -1.04 1.20 -3.63
N ILE A 92 -0.43 0.17 -3.09
CA ILE A 92 -1.03 -1.14 -2.80
C ILE A 92 -0.81 -1.46 -1.33
N PHE A 93 -1.90 -1.83 -0.66
CA PHE A 93 -1.94 -2.21 0.75
C PHE A 93 -2.56 -3.59 0.86
N VAL A 94 -1.75 -4.58 1.24
CA VAL A 94 -2.16 -5.98 1.27
C VAL A 94 -1.76 -6.61 2.57
N GLY A 95 -2.66 -7.37 3.19
CA GLY A 95 -2.28 -8.13 4.37
C GLY A 95 -3.46 -8.72 5.13
N SER A 96 -3.12 -9.52 6.14
CA SER A 96 -4.08 -10.16 7.02
C SER A 96 -4.38 -9.26 8.21
N ILE A 97 -5.60 -8.73 8.29
CA ILE A 97 -6.03 -7.84 9.40
C ILE A 97 -6.83 -8.60 10.44
N ILE A 98 -6.74 -8.18 11.69
CA ILE A 98 -7.51 -8.74 12.80
C ILE A 98 -8.97 -8.28 12.70
N ILE A 99 -9.91 -9.21 12.72
CA ILE A 99 -11.36 -8.92 12.72
C ILE A 99 -12.06 -9.30 14.04
N GLY A 100 -11.30 -9.73 15.05
CA GLY A 100 -11.81 -10.16 16.36
C GLY A 100 -12.00 -11.68 16.47
N ASN A 101 -12.24 -12.18 17.68
CA ASN A 101 -12.41 -13.61 18.00
C ASN A 101 -11.31 -14.53 17.42
N ASN A 102 -10.05 -14.09 17.47
CA ASN A 102 -8.90 -14.82 16.93
C ASN A 102 -9.00 -15.14 15.42
N LYS A 103 -9.81 -14.36 14.68
CA LYS A 103 -9.95 -14.45 13.23
C LYS A 103 -9.23 -13.30 12.54
N SER A 104 -8.76 -13.58 11.33
CA SER A 104 -8.23 -12.57 10.43
C SER A 104 -8.95 -12.57 9.10
N ARG A 105 -8.81 -11.47 8.35
CA ARG A 105 -9.30 -11.32 6.99
C ARG A 105 -8.17 -10.78 6.11
N MET A 106 -7.96 -11.39 4.95
CA MET A 106 -7.07 -10.84 3.94
C MET A 106 -7.74 -9.61 3.32
N VAL A 107 -7.03 -8.49 3.28
CA VAL A 107 -7.45 -7.26 2.60
C VAL A 107 -6.48 -6.90 1.51
N ASN A 108 -7.01 -6.22 0.50
CA ASN A 108 -6.26 -5.69 -0.62
C ASN A 108 -6.91 -4.37 -1.03
N ILE A 109 -6.25 -3.28 -0.70
CA ILE A 109 -6.68 -1.93 -1.02
C ILE A 109 -5.67 -1.34 -1.99
N VAL A 110 -6.18 -0.78 -3.07
CA VAL A 110 -5.39 -0.10 -4.08
C VAL A 110 -5.83 1.36 -4.12
N VAL A 111 -4.85 2.25 -4.06
CA VAL A 111 -5.03 3.68 -4.31
C VAL A 111 -4.38 3.98 -5.64
N ASP A 112 -5.20 4.14 -6.65
CA ASP A 112 -4.84 4.61 -7.98
C ASP A 112 -5.25 6.09 -8.16
N ASP A 113 -4.51 6.78 -9.03
CA ASP A 113 -4.76 8.19 -9.35
C ASP A 113 -4.92 9.10 -8.09
N PRO A 114 -3.91 9.13 -7.19
CA PRO A 114 -3.93 10.01 -6.03
C PRO A 114 -4.01 11.49 -6.44
N PRO A 115 -4.44 12.41 -5.54
CA PRO A 115 -4.61 13.82 -5.85
C PRO A 115 -3.30 14.54 -6.19
N GLN A 116 -2.16 13.97 -5.82
CA GLN A 116 -0.82 14.43 -6.13
C GLN A 116 0.04 13.23 -6.53
N SER A 117 1.06 13.47 -7.34
CA SER A 117 1.98 12.41 -7.75
C SER A 117 2.81 11.90 -6.57
N LEU A 118 2.99 10.57 -6.51
CA LEU A 118 3.85 9.92 -5.54
C LEU A 118 5.32 10.25 -5.84
N VAL A 119 6.04 10.67 -4.80
CA VAL A 119 7.38 11.24 -4.88
C VAL A 119 8.46 10.17 -4.85
N SER A 120 8.22 9.09 -4.10
CA SER A 120 9.24 8.05 -3.90
C SER A 120 8.66 6.66 -3.79
N PHE A 121 9.42 5.71 -4.32
CA PHE A 121 9.15 4.29 -4.15
C PHE A 121 9.27 3.88 -2.69
N ARG A 122 8.33 3.06 -2.21
CA ARG A 122 8.36 2.52 -0.86
C ARG A 122 7.88 1.08 -0.83
N TYR A 123 8.61 0.24 -0.11
CA TYR A 123 8.14 -1.07 0.32
C TYR A 123 8.33 -1.18 1.83
N ARG A 124 7.28 -1.64 2.51
CA ARG A 124 7.31 -1.89 3.95
C ARG A 124 6.44 -3.10 4.24
N CYS A 125 6.95 -4.01 5.06
CA CYS A 125 6.15 -5.06 5.68
C CYS A 125 6.18 -4.83 7.20
N ASP A 126 5.02 -4.62 7.81
CA ASP A 126 4.90 -4.31 9.25
C ASP A 126 3.55 -4.82 9.80
N SER A 127 3.26 -4.49 11.06
CA SER A 127 1.98 -4.73 11.75
C SER A 127 0.91 -3.68 11.47
N ARG A 128 1.29 -2.58 10.82
CA ARG A 128 0.45 -1.48 10.36
C ARG A 128 0.86 -1.08 8.96
N PHE A 129 -0.07 -0.53 8.19
CA PHE A 129 0.29 0.06 6.91
C PHE A 129 1.08 1.35 7.11
N GLU A 130 2.07 1.55 6.25
CA GLU A 130 2.86 2.77 6.17
C GLU A 130 2.12 3.79 5.28
N LEU A 131 1.65 4.89 5.88
CA LEU A 131 0.72 5.81 5.22
C LEU A 131 1.29 7.23 5.01
N THR A 132 2.47 7.52 5.56
CA THR A 132 3.01 8.88 5.70
C THR A 132 2.95 9.69 4.40
N GLN A 133 3.43 9.13 3.29
CA GLN A 133 3.49 9.85 2.01
C GLN A 133 2.10 10.22 1.48
N LEU A 134 1.08 9.39 1.72
CA LEU A 134 -0.30 9.68 1.31
C LEU A 134 -0.98 10.66 2.29
N GLU A 135 -0.67 10.57 3.58
CA GLU A 135 -1.18 11.50 4.60
C GLU A 135 -0.69 12.93 4.33
N GLU A 136 0.57 13.10 3.94
CA GLU A 136 1.16 14.39 3.54
C GLU A 136 0.41 15.05 2.38
N MET A 137 -0.23 14.28 1.50
CA MET A 137 -1.03 14.82 0.39
C MET A 137 -2.34 15.51 0.85
N LEU A 138 -2.81 15.16 2.05
CA LEU A 138 -4.04 15.69 2.64
C LEU A 138 -3.78 16.83 3.64
N VAL A 139 -2.53 17.05 4.05
CA VAL A 139 -2.16 18.19 4.90
C VAL A 139 -2.30 19.47 4.07
N ASP A 140 -3.20 20.36 4.48
CA ASP A 140 -3.33 21.67 3.85
C ASP A 140 -2.06 22.51 4.12
N LYS A 141 -1.29 22.78 3.07
CA LYS A 141 -0.12 23.68 3.10
C LYS A 141 -0.48 25.16 3.37
N LYS A 142 -1.70 25.48 3.81
CA LYS A 142 -2.15 26.85 4.11
C LYS A 142 -1.73 27.36 5.50
N SER A 143 -1.03 26.57 6.32
CA SER A 143 -0.67 26.95 7.69
C SER A 143 0.78 27.35 7.91
N TYR A 144 1.54 27.64 6.86
CA TYR A 144 2.83 28.35 6.98
C TYR A 144 2.67 29.71 6.30
N ALA A 145 2.08 30.66 7.02
CA ALA A 145 2.08 32.09 6.73
C ALA A 145 2.62 32.82 7.96
#